data_AF-A0A6J8D7Q3-F1
#
_entry.id   AF-A0A6J8D7Q3-F1
#
_cell.length_a   1.000
_cell.length_b   1.000
_cell.length_c   1.000
_cell.angle_alpha   90.00
_cell.angle_beta   90.00
_cell.angle_gamma   90.00
#
_symmetry.space_group_name_H-M   'P 1'
#
loop_
_entity.id
_entity.type
_entity.pdbx_description
1 polymer ?
#
loop_
_entity_poly.entity_id
_entity_poly.type
_entity_poly.pdbx_seq_one_letter_code
_entity_poly.pdbx_strand_id
1 'polypeptide(L)'
;MEEILNKSKRADEVGQAKAILGDLTQVKFVKYIHLMLDVLGAISATSKLFQVKDLMIFEVKAAMDTLFSKIHAMRQEPGENLSVFYEKYDGETKMFDNRLALKGNMIPFKDDKVSTLLEKIGNYVLKRFSDFDIPPLSYVKVFDFLAWPHRLTELSLFGNSDIKALCQLFSGAMSEDEQKKGTRRMANIKSTGFVSER
;
A
#
# COMPACT_ATOMS: atom_id res chain seq x y z
N MET A 1 26.47 19.27 -17.37
CA MET A 1 26.69 19.33 -15.91
C MET A 1 28.18 19.32 -15.56
N GLU A 2 28.98 18.43 -16.15
CA GLU A 2 30.45 18.44 -15.96
C GLU A 2 31.11 19.76 -16.38
N GLU A 3 30.67 20.38 -17.47
CA GLU A 3 31.14 21.72 -17.89
C GLU A 3 30.81 22.84 -16.89
N ILE A 4 29.73 22.70 -16.10
CA ILE A 4 29.33 23.68 -15.10
C ILE A 4 30.21 23.52 -13.85
N LEU A 5 30.52 22.27 -13.47
CA LEU A 5 31.40 21.94 -12.35
C LEU A 5 32.84 22.41 -12.59
N ASN A 6 33.31 22.35 -13.83
CA ASN A 6 34.66 22.81 -14.20
C ASN A 6 34.84 24.33 -14.20
N LYS A 7 33.76 25.13 -14.04
CA LYS A 7 33.84 26.60 -13.95
C LYS A 7 33.93 27.15 -12.52
N SER A 8 33.76 26.32 -11.48
CA SER A 8 33.78 26.77 -10.08
C SER A 8 35.20 26.83 -9.50
N LYS A 9 35.49 27.88 -8.71
CA LYS A 9 36.81 28.14 -8.10
C LYS A 9 37.00 27.53 -6.71
N ARG A 10 35.97 26.93 -6.11
CA ARG A 10 36.03 26.31 -4.78
C ARG A 10 36.23 24.79 -4.91
N ALA A 11 37.47 24.35 -4.76
CA ALA A 11 37.87 22.96 -5.01
C ALA A 11 37.06 21.94 -4.19
N ASP A 12 36.75 22.26 -2.92
CA ASP A 12 35.99 21.36 -2.03
C ASP A 12 34.54 21.19 -2.49
N GLU A 13 33.87 22.27 -2.89
CA GLU A 13 32.50 22.23 -3.43
C GLU A 13 32.44 21.48 -4.77
N VAL A 14 33.46 21.66 -5.62
CA VAL A 14 33.59 20.92 -6.88
C VAL A 14 33.77 19.43 -6.62
N GLY A 15 34.59 19.07 -5.63
CA GLY A 15 34.80 17.68 -5.22
C GLY A 15 33.50 17.01 -4.75
N GLN A 16 32.76 17.67 -3.87
CA GLN A 16 31.47 17.17 -3.37
C GLN A 16 30.44 17.03 -4.50
N ALA A 17 30.32 18.03 -5.37
CA ALA A 17 29.33 17.98 -6.44
C ALA A 17 29.68 16.94 -7.52
N LYS A 18 30.97 16.68 -7.77
CA LYS A 18 31.42 15.55 -8.61
C LYS A 18 31.09 14.19 -7.96
N ALA A 19 31.23 14.06 -6.64
CA ALA A 19 30.86 12.85 -5.93
C ALA A 19 29.35 12.58 -6.05
N ILE A 20 28.51 13.59 -5.78
CA ILE A 20 27.06 13.49 -5.93
C ILE A 20 26.67 13.12 -7.37
N LEU A 21 27.24 13.79 -8.37
CA LEU A 21 26.99 13.45 -9.78
C LEU A 21 27.41 12.00 -10.07
N GLY A 22 28.52 11.55 -9.51
CA GLY A 22 28.98 10.16 -9.58
C GLY A 22 27.97 9.16 -9.04
N ASP A 23 27.27 9.50 -7.96
CA ASP A 23 26.21 8.67 -7.37
C ASP A 23 24.91 8.71 -8.19
N LEU A 24 24.50 9.89 -8.64
CA LEU A 24 23.28 10.08 -9.45
C LEU A 24 23.35 9.39 -10.82
N THR A 25 24.57 9.22 -11.34
CA THR A 25 24.82 8.55 -12.63
C THR A 25 25.05 7.05 -12.49
N GLN A 26 24.89 6.45 -11.31
CA GLN A 26 24.98 5.00 -11.17
C GLN A 26 23.73 4.32 -11.74
N VAL A 27 23.92 3.22 -12.49
CA VAL A 27 22.83 2.34 -12.97
C VAL A 27 21.89 1.94 -11.83
N LYS A 28 22.47 1.53 -10.68
CA LYS A 28 21.68 1.18 -9.49
C LYS A 28 20.80 2.33 -9.00
N PHE A 29 21.30 3.56 -9.02
CA PHE A 29 20.59 4.72 -8.49
C PHE A 29 19.37 5.02 -9.35
N VAL A 30 19.56 5.17 -10.67
CA VAL A 30 18.48 5.43 -11.62
C VAL A 30 17.42 4.32 -11.58
N LYS A 31 17.85 3.05 -11.52
CA LYS A 31 16.94 1.91 -11.35
C LYS A 31 16.09 2.03 -10.06
N TYR A 32 16.71 2.37 -8.93
CA TYR A 32 15.98 2.51 -7.67
C TYR A 32 15.03 3.72 -7.66
N ILE A 33 15.31 4.80 -8.40
CA ILE A 33 14.33 5.88 -8.61
C ILE A 33 13.06 5.33 -9.27
N HIS A 34 13.20 4.54 -10.34
CA HIS A 34 12.06 3.95 -11.03
C HIS A 34 11.28 2.97 -10.13
N LEU A 35 11.97 2.11 -9.38
CA LEU A 35 11.33 1.27 -8.36
C LEU A 35 10.56 2.10 -7.32
N MET A 36 11.15 3.20 -6.84
CA MET A 36 10.48 4.07 -5.87
C MET A 36 9.22 4.71 -6.46
N LEU A 37 9.22 5.09 -7.73
CA LEU A 37 8.04 5.61 -8.40
C LEU A 37 6.90 4.58 -8.43
N ASP A 38 7.21 3.31 -8.72
CA ASP A 38 6.21 2.24 -8.69
C ASP A 38 5.63 2.03 -7.29
N VAL A 39 6.49 1.97 -6.28
CA VAL A 39 6.08 1.82 -4.87
C VAL A 39 5.25 3.02 -4.40
N LEU A 40 5.68 4.24 -4.69
CA LEU A 40 4.95 5.46 -4.33
C LEU A 40 3.60 5.54 -5.07
N GLY A 41 3.55 5.11 -6.33
CA GLY A 41 2.33 4.99 -7.10
C GLY A 41 1.33 4.04 -6.45
N ALA A 42 1.79 2.87 -5.98
CA ALA A 42 0.96 1.92 -5.26
C ALA A 42 0.43 2.51 -3.93
N ILE A 43 1.29 3.16 -3.15
CA ILE A 43 0.91 3.79 -1.87
C ILE A 43 -0.02 4.99 -2.08
N SER A 44 0.11 5.73 -3.18
CA SER A 44 -0.64 6.96 -3.44
C SER A 44 -2.16 6.72 -3.44
N ALA A 45 -2.62 5.62 -4.03
CA ALA A 45 -4.05 5.28 -4.04
C ALA A 45 -4.62 5.16 -2.62
N THR A 46 -3.92 4.42 -1.76
CA THR A 46 -4.24 4.25 -0.35
C THR A 46 -4.15 5.56 0.44
N SER A 47 -3.10 6.35 0.19
CA SER A 47 -2.89 7.64 0.85
C SER A 47 -4.03 8.63 0.53
N LYS A 48 -4.52 8.65 -0.71
CA LYS A 48 -5.65 9.49 -1.12
C LYS A 48 -6.95 9.06 -0.42
N LEU A 49 -7.19 7.76 -0.28
CA LEU A 49 -8.34 7.25 0.47
C LEU A 49 -8.33 7.75 1.92
N PHE A 50 -7.15 7.76 2.55
CA PHE A 50 -7.00 8.20 3.94
C PHE A 50 -7.22 9.70 4.15
N GLN A 51 -7.24 10.49 3.07
CA GLN A 51 -7.52 11.92 3.12
C GLN A 51 -9.02 12.24 2.99
N VAL A 52 -9.86 11.23 2.76
CA VAL A 52 -11.32 11.41 2.71
C VAL A 52 -11.86 11.71 4.11
N LYS A 53 -12.78 12.67 4.20
CA LYS A 53 -13.35 13.16 5.47
C LYS A 53 -14.08 12.08 6.26
N ASP A 54 -14.89 11.29 5.56
CA ASP A 54 -15.71 10.22 6.13
C ASP A 54 -15.21 8.89 5.53
N LEU A 55 -14.48 8.12 6.33
CA LEU A 55 -13.84 6.87 5.90
C LEU A 55 -14.24 5.73 6.82
N MET A 56 -14.76 4.65 6.25
CA MET A 56 -15.15 3.47 7.00
C MET A 56 -13.96 2.54 7.23
N ILE A 57 -13.93 1.87 8.38
CA ILE A 57 -12.84 0.95 8.77
C ILE A 57 -12.67 -0.20 7.75
N PHE A 58 -13.76 -0.70 7.15
CA PHE A 58 -13.67 -1.75 6.14
C PHE A 58 -13.11 -1.26 4.79
N GLU A 59 -13.32 0.02 4.43
CA GLU A 59 -12.72 0.62 3.23
C GLU A 59 -11.20 0.74 3.40
N VAL A 60 -10.74 1.11 4.60
CA VAL A 60 -9.32 1.10 4.96
C VAL A 60 -8.75 -0.30 4.76
N LYS A 61 -9.43 -1.34 5.27
CA LYS A 61 -8.96 -2.72 5.14
C LYS A 61 -8.85 -3.15 3.68
N ALA A 62 -9.89 -2.92 2.87
CA ALA A 62 -9.89 -3.27 1.45
C ALA A 62 -8.74 -2.57 0.69
N ALA A 63 -8.46 -1.31 1.03
CA ALA A 63 -7.33 -0.58 0.46
C ALA A 63 -5.96 -1.11 0.91
N MET A 64 -5.83 -1.57 2.16
CA MET A 64 -4.61 -2.24 2.63
C MET A 64 -4.37 -3.54 1.88
N ASP A 65 -5.41 -4.37 1.73
CA ASP A 65 -5.34 -5.64 1.01
C ASP A 65 -4.91 -5.39 -0.45
N THR A 66 -5.50 -4.37 -1.10
CA THR A 66 -5.12 -3.96 -2.46
C THR A 66 -3.67 -3.48 -2.55
N LEU A 67 -3.21 -2.66 -1.61
CA LEU A 67 -1.82 -2.18 -1.57
C LEU A 67 -0.85 -3.35 -1.39
N PHE A 68 -1.15 -4.27 -0.48
CA PHE A 68 -0.34 -5.45 -0.23
C PHE A 68 -0.26 -6.33 -1.48
N SER A 69 -1.38 -6.60 -2.15
CA SER A 69 -1.40 -7.35 -3.41
C SER A 69 -0.55 -6.69 -4.50
N LYS A 70 -0.59 -5.35 -4.64
CA LYS A 70 0.24 -4.62 -5.60
C LYS A 70 1.74 -4.76 -5.28
N ILE A 71 2.13 -4.60 -4.02
CA ILE A 71 3.53 -4.78 -3.58
C ILE A 71 3.97 -6.22 -3.80
N HIS A 72 3.10 -7.19 -3.52
CA HIS A 72 3.39 -8.61 -3.75
C HIS A 72 3.57 -8.92 -5.24
N ALA A 73 2.73 -8.38 -6.13
CA ALA A 73 2.86 -8.54 -7.57
C ALA A 73 4.19 -7.97 -8.08
N MET A 74 4.58 -6.79 -7.58
CA MET A 74 5.88 -6.17 -7.92
C MET A 74 7.09 -7.02 -7.52
N ARG A 75 6.96 -8.03 -6.64
CA ARG A 75 8.06 -8.96 -6.32
C ARG A 75 8.30 -9.97 -7.44
N GLN A 76 7.26 -10.30 -8.20
CA GLN A 76 7.31 -11.32 -9.24
C GLN A 76 7.73 -10.70 -10.57
N GLU A 77 7.21 -9.51 -10.86
CA GLU A 77 7.47 -8.78 -12.10
C GLU A 77 7.74 -7.30 -11.81
N PRO A 78 8.61 -6.63 -12.59
CA PRO A 78 8.86 -5.21 -12.43
C PRO A 78 7.57 -4.38 -12.64
N GLY A 79 7.42 -3.32 -11.85
CA GLY A 79 6.35 -2.33 -12.06
C GLY A 79 6.53 -1.57 -13.37
N GLU A 80 5.57 -0.69 -13.68
CA GLU A 80 5.55 0.06 -14.95
C GLU A 80 6.84 0.89 -15.15
N ASN A 81 7.22 1.69 -14.15
CA ASN A 81 8.39 2.55 -14.25
C ASN A 81 9.69 1.73 -14.28
N LEU A 82 9.79 0.69 -13.47
CA LEU A 82 10.96 -0.18 -13.48
C LEU A 82 11.09 -0.97 -14.79
N SER A 83 9.98 -1.36 -15.41
CA SER A 83 9.97 -1.97 -16.74
C SER A 83 10.50 -1.01 -17.80
N VAL A 84 10.05 0.25 -17.78
CA VAL A 84 10.58 1.32 -18.66
C VAL A 84 12.07 1.51 -18.47
N PHE A 85 12.58 1.39 -17.24
CA PHE A 85 14.03 1.44 -17.01
C PHE A 85 14.76 0.33 -17.75
N TYR A 86 14.27 -0.91 -17.66
CA TYR A 86 14.89 -2.06 -18.33
C TYR A 86 14.80 -1.98 -19.86
N GLU A 87 13.73 -1.38 -20.39
CA GLU A 87 13.57 -1.16 -21.83
C GLU A 87 14.53 -0.09 -22.37
N LYS A 88 14.70 1.01 -21.61
CA LYS A 88 15.46 2.19 -22.07
C LYS A 88 16.96 2.15 -21.77
N TYR A 89 17.41 1.21 -20.95
CA TYR A 89 18.82 1.05 -20.63
C TYR A 89 19.51 0.12 -21.61
N ASP A 90 20.49 0.66 -22.35
CA ASP A 90 21.37 -0.13 -23.20
C ASP A 90 22.59 -0.59 -22.40
N GLY A 91 22.71 -1.91 -22.21
CA GLY A 91 23.83 -2.52 -21.49
C GLY A 91 25.17 -2.46 -22.20
N GLU A 92 25.20 -2.36 -23.53
CA GLU A 92 26.43 -2.33 -24.33
C GLU A 92 27.03 -0.93 -24.31
N THR A 93 26.22 0.09 -24.62
CA THR A 93 26.68 1.49 -24.63
C THR A 93 26.64 2.14 -23.24
N LYS A 94 26.01 1.49 -22.25
CA LYS A 94 25.75 2.01 -20.90
C LYS A 94 24.95 3.32 -20.91
N MET A 95 24.16 3.54 -21.97
CA MET A 95 23.33 4.72 -22.12
C MET A 95 21.90 4.43 -21.65
N PHE A 96 21.32 5.40 -20.94
CA PHE A 96 19.90 5.44 -20.61
C PHE A 96 19.18 6.41 -21.55
N ASP A 97 18.17 5.91 -22.26
CA ASP A 97 17.33 6.66 -23.20
C ASP A 97 18.15 7.46 -24.23
N ASN A 98 19.31 6.93 -24.63
CA ASN A 98 20.29 7.56 -25.53
C ASN A 98 20.75 8.97 -25.12
N ARG A 99 20.55 9.35 -23.85
CA ARG A 99 20.79 10.72 -23.36
C ARG A 99 21.73 10.79 -22.18
N LEU A 100 21.78 9.75 -21.35
CA LEU A 100 22.52 9.75 -20.11
C LEU A 100 23.44 8.53 -20.02
N ALA A 101 24.75 8.75 -20.00
CA ALA A 101 25.72 7.70 -19.73
C ALA A 101 25.69 7.33 -18.24
N LEU A 102 25.50 6.04 -17.94
CA LEU A 102 25.46 5.51 -16.58
C LEU A 102 26.70 4.68 -16.24
N LYS A 103 27.01 4.64 -14.95
CA LYS A 103 28.15 3.90 -14.39
C LYS A 103 27.68 2.64 -13.66
N GLY A 104 28.51 1.59 -13.76
CA GLY A 104 28.23 0.28 -13.18
C GLY A 104 27.66 -0.70 -14.20
N ASN A 105 27.18 -1.84 -13.70
CA ASN A 105 26.58 -2.91 -14.49
C ASN A 105 25.12 -3.07 -14.09
N MET A 106 24.28 -3.44 -15.05
CA MET A 106 22.89 -3.79 -14.78
C MET A 106 22.82 -5.18 -14.16
N ILE A 107 21.99 -5.31 -13.13
CA ILE A 107 21.61 -6.59 -12.54
C ILE A 107 20.19 -6.88 -13.01
N PRO A 108 19.94 -8.04 -13.65
CA PRO A 108 18.60 -8.46 -14.03
C PRO A 108 17.67 -8.49 -12.82
N PHE A 109 16.38 -8.17 -13.05
CA PHE A 109 15.38 -8.11 -11.97
C PHE A 109 15.35 -9.36 -11.09
N LYS A 110 15.47 -10.55 -11.70
CA LYS A 110 15.43 -11.85 -11.01
C LYS A 110 16.62 -12.09 -10.07
N ASP A 111 17.77 -11.49 -10.37
CA ASP A 111 19.01 -11.68 -9.62
C ASP A 111 19.25 -10.54 -8.61
N ASP A 112 18.31 -9.61 -8.52
CA ASP A 112 18.44 -8.39 -7.75
C ASP A 112 17.82 -8.52 -6.35
N LYS A 113 18.27 -7.66 -5.42
CA LYS A 113 17.73 -7.55 -4.06
C LYS A 113 16.39 -6.78 -4.01
N VAL A 114 15.79 -6.48 -5.17
CA VAL A 114 14.52 -5.75 -5.29
C VAL A 114 13.39 -6.55 -4.64
N SER A 115 13.32 -7.86 -4.85
CA SER A 115 12.29 -8.72 -4.23
C SER A 115 12.36 -8.66 -2.69
N THR A 116 13.56 -8.69 -2.11
CA THR A 116 13.76 -8.55 -0.66
C THR A 116 13.35 -7.17 -0.15
N LEU A 117 13.64 -6.10 -0.90
CA LEU A 117 13.22 -4.75 -0.52
C LEU A 117 11.69 -4.63 -0.53
N LEU A 118 11.04 -5.09 -1.59
CA LEU A 118 9.58 -5.09 -1.72
C LEU A 118 8.91 -5.94 -0.65
N GLU A 119 9.49 -7.08 -0.28
CA GLU A 119 9.04 -7.87 0.86
C GLU A 119 9.09 -7.09 2.18
N LYS A 120 10.20 -6.39 2.45
CA LYS A 120 10.32 -5.55 3.65
C LYS A 120 9.27 -4.43 3.66
N ILE A 121 9.00 -3.81 2.51
CA ILE A 121 7.97 -2.78 2.37
C ILE A 121 6.58 -3.36 2.64
N GLY A 122 6.25 -4.51 2.02
CA GLY A 122 4.97 -5.19 2.23
C GLY A 122 4.76 -5.60 3.70
N ASN A 123 5.79 -6.16 4.33
CA ASN A 123 5.75 -6.52 5.75
C ASN A 123 5.60 -5.31 6.66
N TYR A 124 6.22 -4.18 6.33
CA TYR A 124 6.03 -2.94 7.07
C TYR A 124 4.58 -2.46 7.00
N VAL A 125 3.96 -2.49 5.81
CA VAL A 125 2.55 -2.14 5.64
C VAL A 125 1.66 -3.06 6.48
N LEU A 126 1.80 -4.39 6.35
CA LEU A 126 0.99 -5.34 7.14
C LEU A 126 1.14 -5.11 8.65
N LYS A 127 2.38 -4.94 9.12
CA LYS A 127 2.66 -4.69 10.54
C LYS A 127 2.07 -3.37 11.02
N ARG A 128 2.08 -2.33 10.19
CA ARG A 128 1.56 -1.00 10.58
C ARG A 128 0.05 -0.99 10.79
N PHE A 129 -0.66 -1.90 10.12
CA PHE A 129 -2.12 -2.00 10.13
C PHE A 129 -2.64 -3.30 10.76
N SER A 130 -1.80 -4.05 11.48
CA SER A 130 -2.18 -5.32 12.11
C SER A 130 -3.31 -5.17 13.14
N ASP A 131 -3.44 -3.99 13.75
CA ASP A 131 -4.44 -3.73 14.77
C ASP A 131 -5.88 -3.77 14.24
N PHE A 132 -6.09 -3.63 12.91
CA PHE A 132 -7.41 -3.74 12.28
C PHE A 132 -8.03 -5.14 12.40
N ASP A 133 -7.19 -6.17 12.59
CA ASP A 133 -7.62 -7.55 12.79
C ASP A 133 -7.82 -7.91 14.26
N ILE A 134 -7.57 -6.98 15.18
CA ILE A 134 -7.65 -7.19 16.63
C ILE A 134 -8.85 -6.41 17.21
N PRO A 135 -9.54 -6.93 18.24
CA PRO A 135 -10.54 -6.17 18.96
C PRO A 135 -10.00 -4.85 19.54
N PRO A 136 -10.82 -3.78 19.59
CA PRO A 136 -12.22 -3.74 19.19
C PRO A 136 -12.46 -3.46 17.70
N LEU A 137 -11.42 -3.11 16.93
CA LEU A 137 -11.56 -2.71 15.51
C LEU A 137 -12.05 -3.86 14.65
N SER A 138 -11.63 -5.10 14.95
CA SER A 138 -12.08 -6.29 14.23
C SER A 138 -13.59 -6.51 14.31
N TYR A 139 -14.27 -6.05 15.37
CA TYR A 139 -15.72 -6.18 15.51
C TYR A 139 -16.49 -5.36 14.47
N VAL A 140 -15.89 -4.28 13.96
CA VAL A 140 -16.52 -3.37 12.98
C VAL A 140 -16.76 -4.07 11.63
N LYS A 141 -16.09 -5.21 11.38
CA LYS A 141 -16.32 -6.06 10.19
C LYS A 141 -17.78 -6.52 10.07
N VAL A 142 -18.54 -6.56 11.16
CA VAL A 142 -19.99 -6.88 11.11
C VAL A 142 -20.80 -5.88 10.27
N PHE A 143 -20.30 -4.66 10.08
CA PHE A 143 -20.94 -3.64 9.25
C PHE A 143 -20.47 -3.66 7.78
N ASP A 144 -19.52 -4.52 7.43
CA ASP A 144 -19.13 -4.75 6.05
C ASP A 144 -20.09 -5.74 5.39
N PHE A 145 -21.12 -5.22 4.73
CA PHE A 145 -22.12 -6.04 4.05
C PHE A 145 -21.56 -6.87 2.90
N LEU A 146 -20.39 -6.52 2.35
CA LEU A 146 -19.72 -7.31 1.31
C LEU A 146 -19.07 -8.56 1.91
N ALA A 147 -18.78 -8.57 3.22
CA ALA A 147 -18.23 -9.71 3.94
C ALA A 147 -19.31 -10.63 4.55
N TRP A 148 -20.60 -10.35 4.33
CA TRP A 148 -21.69 -11.12 4.91
C TRP A 148 -21.86 -12.49 4.25
N PRO A 149 -22.12 -13.56 5.03
CA PRO A 149 -22.42 -14.87 4.46
C PRO A 149 -23.67 -14.85 3.58
N HIS A 150 -23.63 -15.55 2.44
CA HIS A 150 -24.77 -15.62 1.51
C HIS A 150 -25.90 -16.52 2.01
N ARG A 151 -25.59 -17.48 2.89
CA ARG A 151 -26.58 -18.42 3.43
C ARG A 151 -27.30 -17.78 4.61
N LEU A 152 -28.63 -17.77 4.56
CA LEU A 152 -29.47 -17.15 5.59
C LEU A 152 -29.21 -17.72 6.99
N THR A 153 -28.94 -19.02 7.10
CA THR A 153 -28.63 -19.68 8.38
C THR A 153 -27.33 -19.12 8.99
N GLU A 154 -26.28 -19.01 8.19
CA GLU A 154 -24.97 -18.47 8.59
C GLU A 154 -25.08 -16.96 8.88
N LEU A 155 -25.82 -16.23 8.03
CA LEU A 155 -26.06 -14.80 8.21
C LEU A 155 -26.81 -14.48 9.51
N SER A 156 -27.78 -15.31 9.90
CA SER A 156 -28.54 -15.11 11.14
C SER A 156 -27.66 -15.13 12.40
N LEU A 157 -26.53 -15.86 12.33
CA LEU A 157 -25.56 -16.02 13.42
C LEU A 157 -24.37 -15.06 13.31
N PHE A 158 -24.08 -14.54 12.11
CA PHE A 158 -22.91 -13.73 11.81
C PHE A 158 -22.82 -12.46 12.68
N GLY A 159 -21.67 -12.25 13.32
CA GLY A 159 -21.30 -11.02 14.05
C GLY A 159 -22.18 -10.68 15.26
N ASN A 160 -23.02 -11.59 15.75
CA ASN A 160 -23.87 -11.35 16.94
C ASN A 160 -23.05 -11.02 18.19
N SER A 161 -21.95 -11.74 18.40
CA SER A 161 -20.98 -11.47 19.48
C SER A 161 -20.33 -10.10 19.31
N ASP A 162 -19.99 -9.74 18.07
CA ASP A 162 -19.23 -8.54 17.73
C ASP A 162 -20.08 -7.29 17.96
N ILE A 163 -21.36 -7.32 17.55
CA ILE A 163 -22.34 -6.25 17.84
C ILE A 163 -22.50 -6.08 19.35
N LYS A 164 -22.62 -7.19 20.10
CA LYS A 164 -22.75 -7.13 21.55
C LYS A 164 -21.52 -6.50 22.20
N ALA A 165 -20.31 -6.89 21.75
CA ALA A 165 -19.06 -6.32 22.23
C ALA A 165 -18.94 -4.82 21.90
N LEU A 166 -19.38 -4.41 20.71
CA LEU A 166 -19.43 -2.99 20.32
C LEU A 166 -20.41 -2.20 21.19
N CYS A 167 -21.63 -2.72 21.44
CA CYS A 167 -22.59 -2.08 22.34
C CYS A 167 -22.02 -1.92 23.76
N GLN A 168 -21.29 -2.92 24.26
CA GLN A 168 -20.60 -2.84 25.56
C GLN A 168 -19.48 -1.80 25.56
N LEU A 169 -18.67 -1.75 24.50
CA LEU A 169 -17.59 -0.78 24.34
C LEU A 169 -18.12 0.67 24.38
N PHE A 170 -19.26 0.92 23.73
CA PHE A 170 -19.91 2.23 23.67
C PHE A 170 -20.98 2.44 24.75
N SER A 171 -21.04 1.58 25.78
CA SER A 171 -22.08 1.66 26.82
C SER A 171 -22.09 2.97 27.59
N GLY A 172 -20.94 3.65 27.72
CA GLY A 172 -20.87 4.99 28.33
C GLY A 172 -21.40 6.12 27.45
N ALA A 173 -21.57 5.87 26.15
CA ALA A 173 -22.05 6.84 25.16
C ALA A 173 -23.49 6.53 24.68
N MET A 174 -24.06 5.39 25.08
CA MET A 174 -25.39 4.93 24.65
C MET A 174 -26.26 4.56 25.84
N SER A 175 -27.52 4.98 25.82
CA SER A 175 -28.52 4.52 26.79
C SER A 175 -28.79 3.01 26.66
N GLU A 176 -29.29 2.38 27.73
CA GLU A 176 -29.68 0.96 27.68
C GLU A 176 -30.74 0.66 26.60
N ASP A 177 -31.63 1.62 26.32
CA ASP A 177 -32.64 1.49 25.29
C ASP A 177 -32.02 1.51 23.88
N GLU A 178 -31.03 2.38 23.64
CA GLU A 178 -30.28 2.42 22.37
C GLU A 178 -29.49 1.13 22.13
N GLN A 179 -28.86 0.58 23.17
CA GLN A 179 -28.14 -0.70 23.07
C GLN A 179 -29.09 -1.86 22.72
N LYS A 180 -30.27 -1.92 23.38
CA LYS A 180 -31.31 -2.94 23.10
C LYS A 180 -31.88 -2.77 21.69
N LYS A 181 -32.14 -1.53 21.25
CA LYS A 181 -32.63 -1.21 19.90
C LYS A 181 -31.62 -1.56 18.81
N GLY A 182 -30.34 -1.22 19.00
CA GLY A 182 -29.28 -1.53 18.03
C GLY A 182 -29.14 -3.04 17.78
N THR A 183 -29.10 -3.81 18.87
CA THR A 183 -29.00 -5.28 18.80
C THR A 183 -30.22 -5.90 18.09
N ARG A 184 -31.44 -5.44 18.42
CA ARG A 184 -32.68 -5.91 17.77
C ARG A 184 -32.75 -5.54 16.29
N ARG A 185 -32.39 -4.31 15.93
CA ARG A 185 -32.40 -3.85 14.53
C ARG A 185 -31.47 -4.68 13.66
N MET A 186 -30.27 -4.98 14.15
CA MET A 186 -29.32 -5.80 13.38
C MET A 186 -29.78 -7.25 13.25
N ALA A 187 -30.40 -7.82 14.28
CA ALA A 187 -31.02 -9.15 14.18
C ALA A 187 -32.15 -9.18 13.14
N ASN A 188 -32.99 -8.13 13.09
CA ASN A 188 -34.07 -8.01 12.12
C ASN A 188 -33.56 -7.88 10.68
N ILE A 189 -32.54 -7.03 10.45
CA ILE A 189 -31.94 -6.86 9.11
C ILE A 189 -31.44 -8.21 8.55
N LYS A 190 -30.84 -9.04 9.40
CA LYS A 190 -30.29 -10.35 9.01
C LYS A 190 -31.37 -11.42 8.81
N SER A 191 -32.53 -11.29 9.47
CA SER A 191 -33.62 -12.28 9.38
C SER A 191 -34.63 -11.98 8.28
N THR A 192 -34.85 -10.72 7.90
CA THR A 192 -35.75 -10.36 6.79
C THR A 192 -35.16 -10.62 5.41
N GLY A 193 -33.88 -10.95 5.32
CA GLY A 193 -33.14 -11.05 4.07
C GLY A 193 -33.00 -9.67 3.43
N PHE A 194 -31.77 -9.21 3.19
CA PHE A 194 -31.59 -8.23 2.13
C PHE A 194 -32.04 -8.94 0.83
N VAL A 195 -33.21 -8.58 0.30
CA VAL A 195 -33.53 -8.84 -1.11
C VAL A 195 -32.62 -7.91 -1.91
N SER A 196 -31.33 -8.24 -1.93
CA SER A 196 -30.39 -7.65 -2.87
C SER A 196 -30.56 -8.46 -4.14
N GLU A 197 -31.36 -7.95 -5.07
CA GLU A 197 -31.22 -8.29 -6.49
C GLU A 197 -29.79 -7.88 -6.91
N ARG A 198 -28.85 -8.81 -6.80
CA ARG A 198 -27.52 -8.74 -7.43
C ARG A 198 -27.11 -10.14 -7.84
#